data_AF-A0A7S1A992-F1
#
_entry.id   AF-A0A7S1A992-F1
#
_cell.length_a   1.000
_cell.length_b   1.000
_cell.length_c   1.000
_cell.angle_alpha   90.00
_cell.angle_beta   90.00
_cell.angle_gamma   90.00
#
_symmetry.space_group_name_H-M   'P 1'
#
loop_
_entity.id
_entity.type
_entity.pdbx_description
1 polymer ?
#
loop_
_entity_poly.entity_id
_entity_poly.type
_entity_poly.pdbx_seq_one_letter_code
_entity_poly.pdbx_strand_id
1 'polypeptide(L)'
;MMDSRSDTGAARELLGPWRQEQTGNWTHWCCVLARLVFLFSHGVLVMIVSASLDHISEASWWTLFIPAWIGDALCVVLLILSWFASCPYIKLCISSRQPRMGNQNPSILTELLPGIFLAVLGLFFVIFVILGEYALCKYLMSANSGMTHVWPVAVTFVILGLLAIAYGACLTHDSVLFSCVGGSLLMTTFLLAVTRNAQSSRARAVFFFPIAVGLLFIFLAVVHRLLVLKRVLTTEERILRHVEIVTLFVMLAGTVLWAVKVSAGQVATSGGTGVAVGVAMCLFALLRGRLCFVEESGRPMAVRLLFDVEEPSVNVRPAEVQIPLQTRQ
;
A
#
# COMPACT_ATOMS: atom_id res chain seq x y z
N MET A 1 -44.70 16.29 37.87
CA MET A 1 -43.24 16.21 37.74
C MET A 1 -42.90 14.75 37.50
N MET A 2 -42.90 14.33 36.24
CA MET A 2 -42.60 12.97 35.80
C MET A 2 -41.15 12.93 35.35
N ASP A 3 -40.42 11.92 35.82
CA ASP A 3 -39.01 11.65 35.54
C ASP A 3 -38.75 11.55 34.03
N SER A 4 -38.09 12.56 33.47
CA SER A 4 -37.53 12.52 32.12
C SER A 4 -36.06 12.11 32.10
N ARG A 5 -35.55 11.51 33.20
CA ARG A 5 -34.13 11.18 33.39
C ARG A 5 -33.76 9.71 33.12
N SER A 6 -34.73 8.79 33.02
CA SER A 6 -34.46 7.34 32.82
C SER A 6 -34.12 6.97 31.38
N ASP A 7 -34.77 7.60 30.38
CA ASP A 7 -34.68 7.14 28.99
C ASP A 7 -33.34 7.49 28.33
N THR A 8 -32.71 8.58 28.76
CA THR A 8 -31.36 8.94 28.28
C THR A 8 -30.26 8.04 28.81
N GLY A 9 -30.46 7.37 29.96
CA GLY A 9 -29.50 6.45 30.55
C GLY A 9 -29.48 5.09 29.82
N ALA A 10 -30.66 4.50 29.64
CA ALA A 10 -30.82 3.22 28.95
C ALA A 10 -30.38 3.29 27.47
N ALA A 11 -30.70 4.39 26.77
CA ALA A 11 -30.23 4.61 25.40
C ALA A 11 -28.70 4.77 25.33
N ARG A 12 -28.06 5.43 26.31
CA ARG A 12 -26.59 5.56 26.38
C ARG A 12 -25.90 4.22 26.67
N GLU A 13 -26.49 3.39 27.53
CA GLU A 13 -25.96 2.06 27.86
C GLU A 13 -26.10 1.07 26.69
N LEU A 14 -27.12 1.22 25.85
CA LEU A 14 -27.29 0.40 24.63
C LEU A 14 -26.48 0.92 23.43
N LEU A 15 -26.35 2.25 23.27
CA LEU A 15 -25.62 2.86 22.15
C LEU A 15 -24.09 2.86 22.37
N GLY A 16 -23.63 2.82 23.62
CA GLY A 16 -22.20 2.76 23.97
C GLY A 16 -21.48 1.55 23.37
N PRO A 17 -21.93 0.32 23.66
CA PRO A 17 -21.37 -0.92 23.11
C PRO A 17 -21.42 -0.96 21.59
N TRP A 18 -22.54 -0.53 20.98
CA TRP A 18 -22.69 -0.49 19.52
C TRP A 18 -21.70 0.47 18.85
N ARG A 19 -21.50 1.67 19.43
CA ARG A 19 -20.50 2.63 18.93
C ARG A 19 -19.07 2.12 19.13
N GLN A 20 -18.79 1.38 20.21
CA GLN A 20 -17.48 0.77 20.45
C GLN A 20 -17.21 -0.39 19.49
N GLU A 21 -18.22 -1.19 19.17
CA GLU A 21 -18.13 -2.27 18.18
C GLU A 21 -17.72 -1.74 16.80
N GLN A 22 -18.29 -0.61 16.38
CA GLN A 22 -17.94 0.07 15.13
C GLN A 22 -16.48 0.52 15.04
N THR A 23 -15.78 0.67 16.17
CA THR A 23 -14.36 1.03 16.17
C THR A 23 -13.43 -0.13 15.78
N GLY A 24 -13.95 -1.35 15.65
CA GLY A 24 -13.18 -2.55 15.32
C GLY A 24 -12.30 -2.39 14.07
N ASN A 25 -12.86 -1.86 12.97
CA ASN A 25 -12.15 -1.72 11.69
C ASN A 25 -11.37 -0.40 11.54
N TRP A 26 -11.40 0.50 12.52
CA TRP A 26 -10.80 1.82 12.34
C TRP A 26 -9.28 1.76 12.20
N THR A 27 -8.59 0.91 12.97
CA THR A 27 -7.14 0.69 12.77
C THR A 27 -6.83 0.27 11.33
N HIS A 28 -7.63 -0.63 10.76
CA HIS A 28 -7.46 -1.06 9.37
C HIS A 28 -7.63 0.12 8.40
N TRP A 29 -8.71 0.88 8.54
CA TRP A 29 -8.99 2.04 7.69
C TRP A 29 -7.92 3.13 7.78
N CYS A 30 -7.43 3.45 8.98
CA CYS A 30 -6.33 4.41 9.17
C CYS A 30 -5.06 3.94 8.46
N CYS A 31 -4.72 2.65 8.56
CA CYS A 31 -3.55 2.07 7.89
C CYS A 31 -3.69 2.06 6.36
N VAL A 32 -4.88 1.73 5.84
CA VAL A 32 -5.17 1.81 4.40
C VAL A 32 -5.04 3.25 3.92
N LEU A 33 -5.70 4.19 4.61
CA LEU A 33 -5.67 5.61 4.24
C LEU A 33 -4.24 6.17 4.27
N ALA A 34 -3.42 5.80 5.25
CA ALA A 34 -2.02 6.19 5.30
C ALA A 34 -1.26 5.77 4.04
N ARG A 35 -1.44 4.53 3.56
CA ARG A 35 -0.79 4.04 2.33
C ARG A 35 -1.27 4.77 1.09
N LEU A 36 -2.57 5.08 1.02
CA LEU A 36 -3.16 5.79 -0.11
C LEU A 36 -2.69 7.24 -0.17
N VAL A 37 -2.66 7.94 0.97
CA VAL A 37 -2.15 9.31 1.08
C VAL A 37 -0.69 9.36 0.68
N PHE A 38 0.12 8.42 1.16
CA PHE A 38 1.54 8.31 0.79
C PHE A 38 1.71 8.19 -0.72
N LEU A 39 1.02 7.23 -1.34
CA LEU A 39 1.16 7.01 -2.78
C LEU A 39 0.65 8.20 -3.61
N PHE A 40 -0.47 8.79 -3.19
CA PHE A 40 -1.06 9.93 -3.87
C PHE A 40 -0.16 11.17 -3.79
N SER A 41 0.37 11.50 -2.61
CA SER A 41 1.27 12.66 -2.44
C SER A 41 2.55 12.53 -3.26
N HIS A 42 3.13 11.33 -3.33
CA HIS A 42 4.30 11.05 -4.15
C HIS A 42 3.98 11.06 -5.65
N GLY A 43 2.77 10.63 -6.04
CA GLY A 43 2.27 10.82 -7.41
C GLY A 43 2.21 12.30 -7.81
N VAL A 44 1.68 13.15 -6.92
CA VAL A 44 1.66 14.61 -7.11
C VAL A 44 3.09 15.19 -7.18
N LEU A 45 4.01 14.74 -6.32
CA LEU A 45 5.43 15.13 -6.40
C LEU A 45 6.01 14.83 -7.78
N VAL A 46 5.83 13.60 -8.29
CA VAL A 46 6.32 13.20 -9.61
C VAL A 46 5.72 14.08 -10.70
N MET A 47 4.42 14.39 -10.64
CA MET A 47 3.77 15.30 -11.59
C MET A 47 4.40 16.69 -11.56
N ILE A 48 4.55 17.30 -10.38
CA ILE A 48 5.05 18.67 -10.24
C ILE A 48 6.51 18.77 -10.67
N VAL A 49 7.37 17.83 -10.23
CA VAL A 49 8.78 17.79 -10.64
C VAL A 49 8.88 17.61 -12.16
N SER A 50 8.07 16.73 -12.74
CA SER A 50 8.10 16.47 -14.18
C SER A 50 7.60 17.66 -15.01
N ALA A 51 6.55 18.35 -14.55
CA ALA A 51 6.04 19.56 -15.18
C ALA A 51 7.01 20.74 -15.07
N SER A 52 7.85 20.74 -14.03
CA SER A 52 8.83 21.80 -13.78
C SER A 52 10.18 21.55 -14.44
N LEU A 53 10.38 20.43 -15.15
CA LEU A 53 11.69 20.07 -15.75
C LEU A 53 12.25 21.17 -16.67
N ASP A 54 11.40 21.84 -17.45
CA ASP A 54 11.83 22.89 -18.39
C ASP A 54 12.31 24.16 -17.69
N HIS A 55 11.87 24.41 -16.45
CA HIS A 55 12.20 25.60 -15.66
C HIS A 55 12.84 25.22 -14.31
N ILE A 56 13.45 24.03 -14.22
CA ILE A 56 13.88 23.46 -12.93
C ILE A 56 15.04 24.23 -12.30
N SER A 57 15.78 25.01 -13.09
CA SER A 57 16.81 25.92 -12.61
C SER A 57 16.26 27.10 -11.80
N GLU A 58 14.98 27.44 -11.99
CA GLU A 58 14.31 28.54 -11.29
C GLU A 58 13.46 28.04 -10.12
N ALA A 59 13.15 26.74 -10.08
CA ALA A 59 12.34 26.12 -9.04
C ALA A 59 13.19 25.76 -7.80
N SER A 60 12.64 26.04 -6.61
CA SER A 60 13.24 25.60 -5.36
C SER A 60 12.86 24.14 -5.09
N TRP A 61 13.83 23.25 -4.91
CA TRP A 61 13.58 21.86 -4.53
C TRP A 61 12.74 21.75 -3.24
N TRP A 62 12.88 22.69 -2.29
CA TRP A 62 12.04 22.72 -1.10
C TRP A 62 10.56 22.86 -1.44
N THR A 63 10.22 23.70 -2.43
CA THR A 63 8.83 23.92 -2.84
C THR A 63 8.27 22.74 -3.62
N LEU A 64 9.09 22.07 -4.43
CA LEU A 64 8.69 20.89 -5.19
C LEU A 64 8.34 19.71 -4.28
N PHE A 65 9.02 19.56 -3.13
CA PHE A 65 8.81 18.48 -2.16
C PHE A 65 7.64 18.72 -1.17
N ILE A 66 7.06 19.92 -1.11
CA ILE A 66 5.95 20.25 -0.18
C ILE A 66 4.80 19.21 -0.23
N PRO A 67 4.29 18.77 -1.40
CA PRO A 67 3.20 17.81 -1.45
C PRO A 67 3.56 16.47 -0.79
N ALA A 68 4.79 15.99 -1.00
CA ALA A 68 5.28 14.75 -0.40
C ALA A 68 5.35 14.87 1.12
N TRP A 69 5.93 15.95 1.65
CA TRP A 69 6.02 16.18 3.10
C TRP A 69 4.67 16.36 3.79
N ILE A 70 3.71 17.03 3.14
CA ILE A 70 2.33 17.11 3.65
C ILE A 70 1.73 15.69 3.70
N GLY A 71 1.92 14.91 2.64
CA GLY A 71 1.48 13.51 2.60
C GLY A 71 2.11 12.68 3.71
N ASP A 72 3.42 12.74 3.87
CA ASP A 72 4.17 12.00 4.89
C ASP A 72 3.74 12.39 6.31
N ALA A 73 3.55 13.69 6.58
CA ALA A 73 3.04 14.16 7.87
C ALA A 73 1.64 13.59 8.15
N LEU A 74 0.74 13.61 7.15
CA LEU A 74 -0.58 12.98 7.26
C LEU A 74 -0.47 11.46 7.48
N CYS A 75 0.46 10.77 6.81
CA CYS A 75 0.72 9.35 7.02
C CYS A 75 1.15 9.06 8.46
N VAL A 76 2.08 9.85 9.01
CA VAL A 76 2.52 9.74 10.41
C VAL A 76 1.33 9.91 11.36
N VAL A 77 0.52 10.95 11.16
CA VAL A 77 -0.67 11.20 11.98
C VAL A 77 -1.63 10.02 11.89
N LEU A 78 -1.94 9.52 10.69
CA LEU A 78 -2.84 8.38 10.50
C LEU A 78 -2.31 7.08 11.13
N LEU A 79 -1.01 6.82 11.05
CA LEU A 79 -0.38 5.66 11.66
C LEU A 79 -0.38 5.74 13.19
N ILE A 80 -0.19 6.93 13.77
CA ILE A 80 -0.31 7.13 15.23
C ILE A 80 -1.78 6.96 15.65
N LEU A 81 -2.72 7.57 14.92
CA LEU A 81 -4.15 7.44 15.19
C LEU A 81 -4.62 5.99 15.11
N SER A 82 -4.06 5.18 14.19
CA SER A 82 -4.45 3.79 14.02
C SER A 82 -4.21 2.94 15.29
N TRP A 83 -3.23 3.30 16.14
CA TRP A 83 -2.96 2.57 17.38
C TRP A 83 -4.07 2.77 18.42
N PHE A 84 -4.64 3.97 18.45
CA PHE A 84 -5.66 4.35 19.41
C PHE A 84 -7.07 4.09 18.89
N ALA A 85 -7.25 3.98 17.57
CA ALA A 85 -8.55 3.93 16.93
C ALA A 85 -9.40 2.74 17.39
N SER A 86 -8.80 1.54 17.52
CA SER A 86 -9.50 0.33 17.98
C SER A 86 -9.39 0.07 19.48
N CYS A 87 -8.83 1.00 20.28
CA CYS A 87 -8.78 0.84 21.75
C CYS A 87 -10.17 0.65 22.41
N PRO A 88 -11.24 1.36 22.01
CA PRO A 88 -12.57 1.15 22.60
C PRO A 88 -13.09 -0.26 22.33
N TYR A 89 -12.92 -0.76 21.10
CA TYR A 89 -13.24 -2.13 20.72
C TYR A 89 -12.44 -3.18 21.52
N ILE A 90 -11.13 -2.98 21.67
CA ILE A 90 -10.28 -3.89 22.47
C ILE A 90 -10.76 -3.94 23.92
N LYS A 91 -11.09 -2.79 24.53
CA LYS A 91 -11.64 -2.73 25.88
C LYS A 91 -12.96 -3.50 25.99
N LEU A 92 -13.85 -3.34 25.01
CA LEU A 92 -15.12 -4.07 24.95
C LEU A 92 -14.89 -5.58 24.92
N CYS A 93 -14.08 -6.07 23.98
CA CYS A 93 -13.73 -7.48 23.85
C CYS A 93 -13.10 -8.07 25.13
N ILE A 94 -12.18 -7.34 25.77
CA ILE A 94 -11.57 -7.76 27.05
C ILE A 94 -12.64 -7.86 28.16
N SER A 95 -13.52 -6.87 28.25
CA SER A 95 -14.60 -6.86 29.25
C SER A 95 -15.59 -8.01 29.04
N SER A 96 -15.87 -8.36 27.78
CA SER A 96 -16.73 -9.48 27.40
C SER A 96 -16.00 -10.84 27.40
N ARG A 97 -14.68 -10.86 27.67
CA ARG A 97 -13.82 -12.05 27.60
C ARG A 97 -13.93 -12.82 26.28
N GLN A 98 -14.13 -12.10 25.17
CA GLN A 98 -14.21 -12.68 23.84
C GLN A 98 -13.10 -12.12 22.93
N PRO A 99 -12.52 -12.94 22.03
CA PRO A 99 -11.46 -12.50 21.14
C PRO A 99 -11.96 -11.60 19.99
N ARG A 100 -13.27 -11.65 19.69
CA ARG A 100 -13.97 -10.77 18.75
C ARG A 100 -15.41 -10.56 19.22
N MET A 101 -16.01 -9.42 18.89
CA MET A 101 -17.45 -9.18 19.05
C MET A 101 -18.13 -9.27 17.69
N GLY A 102 -19.01 -10.24 17.49
CA GLY A 102 -19.69 -10.46 16.20
C GLY A 102 -18.80 -11.02 15.09
N ASN A 103 -19.43 -11.47 13.99
CA ASN A 103 -18.73 -12.13 12.87
C ASN A 103 -18.14 -11.17 11.83
N GLN A 104 -18.37 -9.86 11.95
CA GLN A 104 -17.86 -8.86 11.01
C GLN A 104 -16.64 -8.09 11.55
N ASN A 105 -16.44 -8.07 12.87
CA ASN A 105 -15.34 -7.32 13.48
C ASN A 105 -14.06 -8.14 13.59
N PRO A 106 -12.89 -7.49 13.62
CA PRO A 106 -11.61 -8.17 13.55
C PRO A 106 -11.29 -8.80 14.90
N SER A 107 -10.59 -9.93 14.84
CA SER A 107 -10.06 -10.59 16.05
C SER A 107 -8.86 -9.81 16.60
N ILE A 108 -8.81 -9.63 17.93
CA ILE A 108 -7.72 -8.88 18.58
C ILE A 108 -6.35 -9.47 18.22
N LEU A 109 -6.21 -10.79 18.37
CA LEU A 109 -4.92 -11.47 18.32
C LEU A 109 -4.43 -11.74 16.89
N THR A 110 -5.36 -12.00 15.96
CA THR A 110 -5.01 -12.47 14.62
C THR A 110 -5.05 -11.38 13.56
N GLU A 111 -5.77 -10.27 13.80
CA GLU A 111 -5.97 -9.22 12.79
C GLU A 111 -5.53 -7.84 13.31
N LEU A 112 -6.00 -7.43 14.49
CA LEU A 112 -5.67 -6.13 15.07
C LEU A 112 -4.21 -6.02 15.52
N LEU A 113 -3.71 -6.97 16.31
CA LEU A 113 -2.35 -6.93 16.85
C LEU A 113 -1.28 -6.96 15.74
N PRO A 114 -1.35 -7.86 14.73
CA PRO A 114 -0.47 -7.78 13.57
C PRO A 114 -0.61 -6.44 12.85
N GLY A 115 -1.84 -5.94 12.64
CA GLY A 115 -2.07 -4.64 12.02
C GLY A 115 -1.37 -3.47 12.71
N ILE A 116 -1.40 -3.43 14.06
CA ILE A 116 -0.69 -2.42 14.86
C ILE A 116 0.82 -2.57 14.73
N PHE A 117 1.35 -3.80 14.80
CA PHE A 117 2.78 -4.06 14.61
C PHE A 117 3.27 -3.60 13.23
N LEU A 118 2.49 -3.89 12.17
CA LEU A 118 2.76 -3.40 10.82
C LEU A 118 2.68 -1.88 10.72
N ALA A 119 1.78 -1.24 11.46
CA ALA A 119 1.69 0.22 11.53
C ALA A 119 2.94 0.84 12.19
N VAL A 120 3.48 0.21 13.24
CA VAL A 120 4.75 0.62 13.88
C VAL A 120 5.91 0.53 12.90
N LEU A 121 6.04 -0.58 12.18
CA LEU A 121 7.08 -0.73 11.14
C LEU A 121 6.89 0.30 10.02
N GLY A 122 5.64 0.53 9.60
CA GLY A 122 5.29 1.57 8.62
C GLY A 122 5.66 2.97 9.10
N LEU A 123 5.53 3.27 10.39
CA LEU A 123 5.92 4.56 10.96
C LEU A 123 7.43 4.78 10.84
N PHE A 124 8.24 3.78 11.20
CA PHE A 124 9.69 3.85 11.00
C PHE A 124 10.04 4.04 9.53
N PHE A 125 9.38 3.31 8.63
CA PHE A 125 9.57 3.47 7.19
C PHE A 125 9.30 4.91 6.73
N VAL A 126 8.15 5.51 7.10
CA VAL A 126 7.80 6.88 6.71
C VAL A 126 8.79 7.89 7.31
N ILE A 127 9.23 7.71 8.56
CA ILE A 127 10.26 8.58 9.16
C ILE A 127 11.56 8.54 8.35
N PHE A 128 12.00 7.35 7.93
CA PHE A 128 13.18 7.22 7.07
C PHE A 128 12.96 7.81 5.68
N VAL A 129 11.75 7.76 5.13
CA VAL A 129 11.40 8.45 3.88
C VAL A 129 11.57 9.96 4.06
N ILE A 130 10.96 10.57 5.09
CA ILE A 130 11.09 12.01 5.36
C ILE A 130 12.57 12.42 5.48
N LEU A 131 13.38 11.65 6.23
CA LEU A 131 14.81 11.91 6.37
C LEU A 131 15.56 11.76 5.04
N GLY A 132 15.21 10.76 4.23
CA GLY A 132 15.77 10.53 2.90
C GLY A 132 15.41 11.64 1.92
N GLU A 133 14.16 12.10 1.91
CA GLU A 133 13.69 13.22 1.11
C GLU A 133 14.35 14.53 1.51
N TYR A 134 14.45 14.79 2.82
CA TYR A 134 15.18 15.95 3.34
C TYR A 134 16.65 15.93 2.89
N ALA A 135 17.32 14.78 3.02
CA ALA A 135 18.69 14.61 2.57
C ALA A 135 18.81 14.79 1.04
N LEU A 136 17.85 14.25 0.28
CA LEU A 136 17.81 14.36 -1.18
C LEU A 136 17.59 15.82 -1.61
N CYS A 137 16.65 16.53 -1.00
CA CYS A 137 16.39 17.94 -1.27
C CYS A 137 17.63 18.80 -0.96
N LYS A 138 18.29 18.56 0.18
CA LYS A 138 19.55 19.23 0.53
C LYS A 138 20.66 18.94 -0.48
N TYR A 139 20.77 17.69 -0.93
CA TYR A 139 21.73 17.29 -1.95
C TYR A 139 21.46 17.95 -3.31
N LEU A 140 20.21 18.00 -3.76
CA LEU A 140 19.84 18.62 -5.02
C LEU A 140 20.11 20.14 -5.02
N MET A 141 19.90 20.80 -3.88
CA MET A 141 20.29 22.20 -3.69
C MET A 141 21.81 22.39 -3.70
N SER A 142 22.57 21.51 -3.06
CA SER A 142 24.03 21.63 -2.98
C SER A 142 24.74 21.21 -4.28
N ALA A 143 24.12 20.33 -5.07
CA ALA A 143 24.58 19.96 -6.40
C ALA A 143 24.56 21.16 -7.36
N ASN A 144 23.55 22.04 -7.24
CA ASN A 144 23.51 23.31 -7.99
C ASN A 144 24.64 24.27 -7.58
N SER A 145 25.19 24.14 -6.37
CA SER A 145 26.30 24.96 -5.87
C SER A 145 27.68 24.25 -5.91
N GLY A 146 27.79 23.09 -6.58
CA GLY A 146 29.08 22.39 -6.77
C GLY A 146 29.61 21.60 -5.57
N MET A 147 28.87 21.49 -4.46
CA MET A 147 29.26 20.69 -3.29
C MET A 147 28.42 19.40 -3.20
N THR A 148 29.03 18.25 -3.43
CA THR A 148 28.27 16.97 -3.57
C THR A 148 28.60 15.95 -2.49
N HIS A 149 27.87 15.98 -1.37
CA HIS A 149 27.86 14.88 -0.40
C HIS A 149 26.66 13.96 -0.67
N VAL A 150 26.85 12.92 -1.49
CA VAL A 150 25.81 11.94 -1.89
C VAL A 150 25.55 10.89 -0.79
N TRP A 151 26.51 10.72 0.13
CA TRP A 151 26.50 9.66 1.14
C TRP A 151 25.26 9.64 2.04
N PRO A 152 24.78 10.76 2.59
CA PRO A 152 23.60 10.75 3.46
C PRO A 152 22.35 10.21 2.75
N VAL A 153 22.15 10.61 1.48
CA VAL A 153 21.03 10.17 0.64
C VAL A 153 21.12 8.67 0.34
N ALA A 154 22.30 8.20 -0.03
CA ALA A 154 22.53 6.79 -0.33
C ALA A 154 22.29 5.91 0.91
N VAL A 155 22.77 6.32 2.09
CA VAL A 155 22.60 5.58 3.34
C VAL A 155 21.12 5.47 3.72
N THR A 156 20.35 6.56 3.61
CA THR A 156 18.90 6.53 3.92
C THR A 156 18.13 5.61 2.97
N PHE A 157 18.40 5.65 1.66
CA PHE A 157 17.71 4.77 0.70
C PHE A 157 18.15 3.30 0.83
N VAL A 158 19.39 3.03 1.24
CA VAL A 158 19.83 1.68 1.59
C VAL A 158 19.08 1.14 2.80
N ILE A 159 18.93 1.94 3.86
CA ILE A 159 18.16 1.55 5.04
C ILE A 159 16.70 1.27 4.66
N LEU A 160 16.07 2.14 3.86
CA LEU A 160 14.71 1.94 3.35
C LEU A 160 14.56 0.66 2.53
N GLY A 161 15.52 0.39 1.63
CA GLY A 161 15.51 -0.81 0.80
C GLY A 161 15.65 -2.09 1.62
N LEU A 162 16.56 -2.09 2.60
CA LEU A 162 16.73 -3.20 3.53
C LEU A 162 15.49 -3.40 4.42
N LEU A 163 14.87 -2.32 4.89
CA LEU A 163 13.64 -2.39 5.68
C LEU A 163 12.48 -2.98 4.87
N ALA A 164 12.35 -2.60 3.58
CA ALA A 164 11.35 -3.18 2.68
C ALA A 164 11.61 -4.67 2.39
N ILE A 165 12.87 -5.07 2.21
CA ILE A 165 13.24 -6.48 2.05
C ILE A 165 12.98 -7.26 3.35
N ALA A 166 13.37 -6.73 4.50
CA ALA A 166 13.13 -7.36 5.80
C ALA A 166 11.62 -7.52 6.07
N TYR A 167 10.82 -6.51 5.72
CA TYR A 167 9.36 -6.60 5.77
C TYR A 167 8.86 -7.74 4.87
N GLY A 168 9.34 -7.82 3.62
CA GLY A 168 8.98 -8.91 2.71
C GLY A 168 9.42 -10.29 3.22
N ALA A 169 10.64 -10.42 3.71
CA ALA A 169 11.19 -11.71 4.16
C ALA A 169 10.54 -12.22 5.47
N CYS A 170 10.22 -11.31 6.39
CA CYS A 170 9.70 -11.68 7.71
C CYS A 170 8.17 -11.79 7.77
N LEU A 171 7.42 -11.18 6.84
CA LEU A 171 5.97 -11.14 6.87
C LEU A 171 5.39 -11.87 5.65
N THR A 172 4.67 -12.96 5.91
CA THR A 172 4.32 -14.02 4.94
C THR A 172 3.28 -13.61 3.89
N HIS A 173 2.48 -12.57 4.12
CA HIS A 173 1.52 -12.07 3.14
C HIS A 173 2.20 -11.03 2.23
N ASP A 174 2.44 -11.41 0.97
CA ASP A 174 2.99 -10.55 -0.11
C ASP A 174 4.51 -10.34 -0.09
N SER A 175 5.25 -11.25 0.56
CA SER A 175 6.71 -11.25 0.76
C SER A 175 7.55 -10.89 -0.47
N VAL A 176 7.19 -11.46 -1.63
CA VAL A 176 7.93 -11.28 -2.89
C VAL A 176 7.82 -9.85 -3.40
N LEU A 177 6.67 -9.20 -3.25
CA LEU A 177 6.45 -7.84 -3.75
C LEU A 177 7.28 -6.82 -3.00
N PHE A 178 7.26 -6.88 -1.66
CA PHE A 178 8.07 -6.00 -0.82
C PHE A 178 9.56 -6.23 -1.01
N SER A 179 9.98 -7.49 -1.19
CA SER A 179 11.37 -7.83 -1.51
C SER A 179 11.80 -7.30 -2.88
N CYS A 180 10.95 -7.38 -3.90
CA CYS A 180 11.23 -6.83 -5.22
C CYS A 180 11.32 -5.30 -5.19
N VAL A 181 10.43 -4.61 -4.48
CA VAL A 181 10.48 -3.15 -4.32
C VAL A 181 11.75 -2.74 -3.58
N GLY A 182 12.03 -3.34 -2.43
CA GLY A 182 13.25 -3.04 -1.66
C GLY A 182 14.52 -3.35 -2.46
N GLY A 183 14.56 -4.48 -3.16
CA GLY A 183 15.66 -4.86 -4.04
C GLY A 183 15.86 -3.88 -5.21
N SER A 184 14.77 -3.41 -5.82
CA SER A 184 14.84 -2.39 -6.88
C SER A 184 15.39 -1.06 -6.36
N LEU A 185 15.04 -0.65 -5.14
CA LEU A 185 15.54 0.57 -4.51
C LEU A 185 17.03 0.46 -4.18
N LEU A 186 17.46 -0.69 -3.64
CA LEU A 186 18.88 -0.96 -3.37
C LEU A 186 19.71 -0.94 -4.65
N MET A 187 19.25 -1.65 -5.69
CA MET A 187 19.95 -1.71 -6.96
C MET A 187 20.00 -0.34 -7.63
N THR A 188 18.93 0.45 -7.56
CA THR A 188 18.91 1.84 -8.05
C THR A 188 19.95 2.69 -7.33
N THR A 189 20.01 2.59 -6.00
CA THR A 189 20.95 3.36 -5.18
C THR A 189 22.41 2.96 -5.47
N PHE A 190 22.66 1.66 -5.61
CA PHE A 190 23.97 1.12 -5.98
C PHE A 190 24.40 1.60 -7.36
N LEU A 191 23.52 1.46 -8.37
CA LEU A 191 23.82 1.91 -9.73
C LEU A 191 24.07 3.42 -9.77
N LEU A 192 23.26 4.22 -9.06
CA LEU A 192 23.47 5.66 -8.96
C LEU A 192 24.86 5.99 -8.39
N ALA A 193 25.30 5.28 -7.35
CA ALA A 193 26.61 5.48 -6.75
C ALA A 193 27.76 5.14 -7.71
N VAL A 194 27.61 4.06 -8.50
CA VAL A 194 28.61 3.62 -9.49
C VAL A 194 28.62 4.53 -10.72
N THR A 195 27.46 4.99 -11.20
CA THR A 195 27.34 5.75 -12.45
C THR A 195 27.44 7.27 -12.25
N ARG A 196 27.58 7.77 -11.01
CA ARG A 196 27.61 9.21 -10.71
C ARG A 196 28.66 10.01 -11.49
N ASN A 197 29.82 9.40 -11.73
CA ASN A 197 30.95 10.03 -12.43
C ASN A 197 30.98 9.70 -13.93
N ALA A 198 29.98 8.99 -14.44
CA ALA A 198 29.95 8.64 -15.84
C ALA A 198 29.73 9.90 -16.70
N GLN A 199 30.52 10.03 -17.76
CA GLN A 199 30.44 11.16 -18.71
C GLN A 199 29.29 10.98 -19.72
N SER A 200 28.82 9.75 -19.96
CA SER A 200 27.75 9.48 -20.93
C SER A 200 26.35 9.50 -20.29
N SER A 201 25.42 10.20 -20.92
CA SER A 201 24.00 10.23 -20.51
C SER A 201 23.36 8.85 -20.50
N ARG A 202 23.80 7.95 -21.39
CA ARG A 202 23.39 6.54 -21.42
C ARG A 202 23.77 5.80 -20.14
N ALA A 203 25.00 5.97 -19.66
CA ALA A 203 25.44 5.34 -18.41
C ALA A 203 24.70 5.89 -17.19
N ARG A 204 24.30 7.17 -17.22
CA ARG A 204 23.47 7.77 -16.18
C ARG A 204 22.03 7.24 -16.20
N ALA A 205 21.46 6.91 -17.35
CA ALA A 205 20.08 6.41 -17.41
C ALA A 205 19.88 4.97 -16.87
N VAL A 206 20.97 4.23 -16.61
CA VAL A 206 20.91 2.83 -16.17
C VAL A 206 20.21 2.67 -14.82
N PHE A 207 20.24 3.68 -13.94
CA PHE A 207 19.58 3.59 -12.62
C PHE A 207 18.04 3.52 -12.70
N PHE A 208 17.42 3.84 -13.85
CA PHE A 208 15.97 3.69 -14.01
C PHE A 208 15.54 2.23 -14.23
N PHE A 209 16.45 1.37 -14.69
CA PHE A 209 16.12 -0.01 -15.07
C PHE A 209 15.61 -0.86 -13.90
N PRO A 210 16.22 -0.84 -12.70
CA PRO A 210 15.69 -1.60 -11.56
C PRO A 210 14.27 -1.18 -11.17
N ILE A 211 13.93 0.12 -11.28
CA ILE A 211 12.58 0.61 -10.99
C ILE A 211 11.58 -0.01 -11.97
N ALA A 212 11.90 -0.02 -13.27
CA ALA A 212 11.05 -0.65 -14.29
C ALA A 212 10.89 -2.16 -14.05
N VAL A 213 11.96 -2.85 -13.63
CA VAL A 213 11.90 -4.27 -13.25
C VAL A 213 10.99 -4.49 -12.04
N GLY A 214 11.09 -3.64 -11.00
CA GLY A 214 10.21 -3.69 -9.84
C GLY A 214 8.73 -3.50 -10.23
N LEU A 215 8.43 -2.53 -11.09
CA LEU A 215 7.07 -2.30 -11.63
C LEU A 215 6.56 -3.50 -12.44
N LEU A 216 7.43 -4.14 -13.23
CA LEU A 216 7.08 -5.35 -13.97
C LEU A 216 6.67 -6.50 -13.03
N PHE A 217 7.40 -6.72 -11.94
CA PHE A 217 7.02 -7.73 -10.95
C PHE A 217 5.68 -7.43 -10.28
N ILE A 218 5.43 -6.16 -9.93
CA ILE A 218 4.13 -5.74 -9.39
C ILE A 218 3.02 -6.00 -10.41
N PHE A 219 3.23 -5.62 -11.67
CA PHE A 219 2.29 -5.85 -12.75
C PHE A 219 1.97 -7.33 -12.92
N LEU A 220 3.00 -8.19 -13.01
CA LEU A 220 2.84 -9.64 -13.16
C LEU A 220 2.12 -10.24 -11.95
N ALA A 221 2.39 -9.78 -10.74
CA ALA A 221 1.70 -10.27 -9.55
C ALA A 221 0.21 -9.88 -9.52
N VAL A 222 -0.15 -8.66 -9.93
CA VAL A 222 -1.55 -8.24 -10.02
C VAL A 222 -2.28 -9.00 -11.11
N VAL A 223 -1.66 -9.21 -12.27
CA VAL A 223 -2.20 -10.06 -13.35
C VAL A 223 -2.40 -11.48 -12.86
N HIS A 224 -1.40 -12.08 -12.21
CA HIS A 224 -1.50 -13.42 -11.66
C HIS A 224 -2.65 -13.53 -10.64
N ARG A 225 -2.79 -12.58 -9.72
CA ARG A 225 -3.93 -12.54 -8.78
C ARG A 225 -5.26 -12.46 -9.50
N LEU A 226 -5.39 -11.62 -10.52
CA LEU A 226 -6.63 -11.52 -11.30
C LEU A 226 -6.96 -12.86 -11.98
N LEU A 227 -5.97 -13.54 -12.57
CA LEU A 227 -6.18 -14.82 -13.25
C LEU A 227 -6.62 -15.91 -12.27
N VAL A 228 -6.00 -16.00 -11.09
CA VAL A 228 -6.35 -16.97 -10.05
C VAL A 228 -7.72 -16.69 -9.44
N LEU A 229 -8.04 -15.42 -9.18
CA LEU A 229 -9.26 -15.03 -8.44
C LEU A 229 -10.44 -14.67 -9.34
N LYS A 230 -10.31 -14.79 -10.67
CA LYS A 230 -11.32 -14.34 -11.66
C LYS A 230 -12.73 -14.87 -11.39
N ARG A 231 -12.82 -16.10 -10.87
CA ARG A 231 -14.09 -16.81 -10.61
C ARG A 231 -14.82 -16.29 -9.37
N VAL A 232 -14.06 -15.84 -8.36
CA VAL A 232 -14.58 -15.39 -7.05
C VAL A 232 -14.90 -13.89 -7.03
N LEU A 233 -14.33 -13.14 -7.98
CA LEU A 233 -14.48 -11.68 -8.11
C LEU A 233 -15.87 -11.28 -8.59
N THR A 234 -16.49 -10.30 -7.92
CA THR A 234 -17.70 -9.63 -8.42
C THR A 234 -17.41 -8.85 -9.70
N THR A 235 -18.46 -8.46 -10.44
CA THR A 235 -18.31 -7.66 -11.67
C THR A 235 -17.62 -6.32 -11.39
N GLU A 236 -17.95 -5.64 -10.29
CA GLU A 236 -17.31 -4.37 -9.92
C GLU A 236 -15.83 -4.57 -9.56
N GLU A 237 -15.51 -5.55 -8.69
CA GLU A 237 -14.11 -5.86 -8.35
C GLU A 237 -13.30 -6.23 -9.60
N ARG A 238 -13.90 -6.99 -10.53
CA ARG A 238 -13.26 -7.36 -11.80
C ARG A 238 -12.94 -6.12 -12.64
N ILE A 239 -13.88 -5.19 -12.80
CA ILE A 239 -13.64 -3.95 -13.57
C ILE A 239 -12.52 -3.15 -12.90
N LEU A 240 -12.58 -2.95 -11.58
CA LEU A 240 -11.56 -2.21 -10.83
C LEU A 240 -10.17 -2.84 -10.99
N ARG A 241 -10.06 -4.17 -10.93
CA ARG A 241 -8.79 -4.89 -11.16
C ARG A 241 -8.27 -4.75 -12.60
N HIS A 242 -9.14 -4.70 -13.61
CA HIS A 242 -8.70 -4.44 -14.99
C HIS A 242 -8.18 -3.00 -15.14
N VAL A 243 -8.88 -2.02 -14.59
CA VAL A 243 -8.43 -0.62 -14.61
C VAL A 243 -7.12 -0.46 -13.85
N GLU A 244 -6.95 -1.19 -12.75
CA GLU A 244 -5.69 -1.27 -11.99
C GLU A 244 -4.53 -1.77 -12.87
N ILE A 245 -4.72 -2.87 -13.61
CA ILE A 245 -3.71 -3.43 -14.53
C ILE A 245 -3.36 -2.45 -15.65
N VAL A 246 -4.36 -1.78 -16.24
CA VAL A 246 -4.13 -0.75 -17.27
C VAL A 246 -3.31 0.40 -16.69
N THR A 247 -3.64 0.85 -15.48
CA THR A 247 -2.92 1.95 -14.81
C THR A 247 -1.47 1.55 -14.51
N LEU A 248 -1.22 0.34 -14.01
CA LEU A 248 0.13 -0.19 -13.82
C LEU A 248 0.91 -0.34 -15.13
N PHE A 249 0.24 -0.74 -16.21
CA PHE A 249 0.85 -0.81 -17.53
C PHE A 249 1.28 0.58 -18.02
N VAL A 250 0.43 1.60 -17.85
CA VAL A 250 0.76 2.99 -18.18
C VAL A 250 1.95 3.49 -17.35
N MET A 251 1.98 3.18 -16.05
CA MET A 251 3.15 3.49 -15.20
C MET A 251 4.42 2.81 -15.72
N LEU A 252 4.38 1.50 -15.97
CA LEU A 252 5.52 0.72 -16.45
C LEU A 252 6.03 1.24 -17.81
N ALA A 253 5.14 1.39 -18.79
CA ALA A 253 5.48 1.91 -20.11
C ALA A 253 6.02 3.35 -20.02
N GLY A 254 5.40 4.19 -19.19
CA GLY A 254 5.84 5.56 -18.93
C GLY A 254 7.24 5.61 -18.32
N THR A 255 7.54 4.78 -17.32
CA THR A 255 8.89 4.70 -16.71
C THR A 255 9.94 4.22 -17.71
N VAL A 256 9.62 3.21 -18.54
CA VAL A 256 10.54 2.74 -19.59
C VAL A 256 10.78 3.84 -20.64
N LEU A 257 9.72 4.49 -21.12
CA LEU A 257 9.85 5.60 -22.07
C LEU A 257 10.63 6.78 -21.47
N TRP A 258 10.44 7.06 -20.19
CA TRP A 258 11.19 8.08 -19.48
C TRP A 258 12.68 7.73 -19.44
N ALA A 259 13.03 6.50 -19.07
CA ALA A 259 14.41 6.02 -19.08
C ALA A 259 15.05 6.10 -20.47
N VAL A 260 14.31 5.73 -21.52
CA VAL A 260 14.77 5.81 -22.92
C VAL A 260 15.03 7.27 -23.32
N LYS A 261 14.09 8.18 -23.06
CA LYS A 261 14.24 9.62 -23.38
C LYS A 261 15.43 10.24 -22.64
N VAL A 262 15.59 9.94 -21.36
CA VAL A 262 16.74 10.40 -20.56
C VAL A 262 18.05 9.84 -21.12
N SER A 263 18.08 8.57 -21.52
CA SER A 263 19.26 7.94 -22.14
C SER A 263 19.62 8.56 -23.49
N ALA A 264 18.63 9.06 -24.22
CA ALA A 264 18.78 9.75 -25.51
C ALA A 264 19.09 11.25 -25.35
N GLY A 265 19.20 11.77 -24.12
CA GLY A 265 19.43 13.19 -23.87
C GLY A 265 18.21 14.09 -24.12
N GLN A 266 17.03 13.52 -24.33
CA GLN A 266 15.78 14.24 -24.61
C GLN A 266 15.06 14.62 -23.30
N VAL A 267 15.75 15.35 -22.41
CA VAL A 267 15.23 15.68 -21.07
C VAL A 267 14.02 16.62 -21.16
N ALA A 268 14.05 17.60 -22.05
CA ALA A 268 12.94 18.56 -22.23
C ALA A 268 11.61 17.86 -22.62
N THR A 269 11.64 16.90 -23.54
CA THR A 269 10.43 16.15 -23.93
C THR A 269 10.04 15.04 -22.95
N SER A 270 10.84 14.85 -21.89
CA SER A 270 10.62 13.81 -20.88
C SER A 270 9.61 14.22 -19.81
N GLY A 271 9.38 15.52 -19.62
CA GLY A 271 8.42 16.05 -18.64
C GLY A 271 7.00 15.55 -18.84
N GLY A 272 6.47 15.58 -20.08
CA GLY A 272 5.13 15.06 -20.36
C GLY A 272 4.96 13.58 -20.02
N THR A 273 6.00 12.76 -20.25
CA THR A 273 6.01 11.34 -19.85
C THR A 273 6.01 11.17 -18.33
N GLY A 274 6.79 11.98 -17.61
CA GLY A 274 6.80 11.96 -16.14
C GLY A 274 5.48 12.40 -15.52
N VAL A 275 4.82 13.43 -16.09
CA VAL A 275 3.47 13.86 -15.68
C VAL A 275 2.47 12.72 -15.85
N ALA A 276 2.49 12.01 -16.98
CA ALA A 276 1.60 10.87 -17.19
C ALA A 276 1.82 9.74 -16.16
N VAL A 277 3.08 9.44 -15.80
CA VAL A 277 3.40 8.46 -14.75
C VAL A 277 2.86 8.92 -13.39
N GLY A 278 3.05 10.19 -13.03
CA GLY A 278 2.54 10.74 -11.77
C GLY A 278 1.00 10.73 -11.70
N VAL A 279 0.31 11.06 -12.80
CA VAL A 279 -1.15 10.94 -12.90
C VAL A 279 -1.59 9.49 -12.72
N ALA A 280 -0.90 8.54 -13.36
CA ALA A 280 -1.21 7.12 -13.21
C ALA A 280 -1.00 6.63 -11.76
N MET A 281 0.04 7.11 -11.05
CA MET A 281 0.23 6.82 -9.61
C MET A 281 -0.93 7.34 -8.75
N CYS A 282 -1.38 8.58 -8.98
CA CYS A 282 -2.52 9.15 -8.28
C CYS A 282 -3.82 8.37 -8.54
N LEU A 283 -4.09 8.02 -9.81
CA LEU A 283 -5.23 7.20 -10.19
C LEU A 283 -5.17 5.80 -9.55
N PHE A 284 -3.98 5.19 -9.50
CA PHE A 284 -3.79 3.90 -8.85
C PHE A 284 -4.13 3.96 -7.36
N ALA A 285 -3.73 5.02 -6.66
CA ALA A 285 -4.11 5.23 -5.26
C ALA A 285 -5.64 5.33 -5.09
N LEU A 286 -6.32 6.11 -5.93
CA LEU A 286 -7.78 6.23 -5.88
C LEU A 286 -8.50 4.90 -6.17
N LEU A 287 -8.01 4.15 -7.17
CA LEU A 287 -8.54 2.83 -7.52
C LEU A 287 -8.37 1.84 -6.37
N ARG A 288 -7.20 1.84 -5.71
CA ARG A 288 -6.96 1.02 -4.53
C ARG A 288 -7.87 1.39 -3.37
N GLY A 289 -8.12 2.68 -3.14
CA GLY A 289 -9.09 3.12 -2.15
C GLY A 289 -10.51 2.62 -2.44
N ARG A 290 -10.96 2.75 -3.70
CA ARG A 290 -12.27 2.24 -4.11
C ARG A 290 -12.36 0.73 -3.96
N LEU A 291 -11.31 0.02 -4.36
CA LEU A 291 -11.26 -1.43 -4.26
C LEU A 291 -11.31 -1.91 -2.80
N CYS A 292 -10.56 -1.28 -1.89
CA CYS A 292 -10.65 -1.59 -0.45
C CYS A 292 -12.06 -1.35 0.09
N PHE A 293 -12.73 -0.27 -0.35
CA PHE A 293 -14.12 -0.02 0.01
C PHE A 293 -15.08 -1.09 -0.48
N VAL A 294 -14.94 -1.53 -1.74
CA VAL A 294 -15.78 -2.58 -2.31
C VAL A 294 -15.53 -3.92 -1.62
N GLU A 295 -14.26 -4.28 -1.38
CA GLU A 295 -13.87 -5.52 -0.71
C GLU A 295 -14.43 -5.61 0.72
N GLU A 296 -14.49 -4.49 1.44
CA GLU A 296 -15.06 -4.40 2.79
C GLU A 296 -16.61 -4.36 2.79
N SER A 297 -17.22 -3.72 1.79
CA SER A 297 -18.68 -3.67 1.66
C SER A 297 -19.30 -5.03 1.26
N GLY A 298 -18.50 -5.92 0.68
CA GLY A 298 -18.88 -7.30 0.36
C GLY A 298 -18.38 -8.30 1.42
N ARG A 299 -18.63 -9.60 1.20
CA ARG A 299 -17.95 -10.64 1.99
C ARG A 299 -16.44 -10.60 1.68
N PRO A 300 -15.51 -10.67 2.65
CA PRO A 300 -14.08 -10.65 2.38
C PRO A 300 -13.66 -11.76 1.39
N MET A 301 -12.73 -11.48 0.47
CA MET A 301 -12.32 -12.46 -0.54
C MET A 301 -11.84 -13.80 0.06
N ALA A 302 -11.15 -13.75 1.19
CA ALA A 302 -10.69 -14.95 1.89
C ALA A 302 -11.86 -15.85 2.33
N VAL A 303 -12.99 -15.26 2.72
CA VAL A 303 -14.19 -15.99 3.10
C VAL A 303 -14.86 -16.59 1.86
N ARG A 304 -14.92 -15.85 0.74
CA ARG A 304 -15.48 -16.38 -0.51
C ARG A 304 -14.64 -17.52 -1.10
N LEU A 305 -13.30 -17.42 -1.01
CA LEU A 305 -12.36 -18.48 -1.40
C LEU A 305 -12.57 -19.77 -0.59
N LEU A 306 -12.87 -19.67 0.71
CA LEU A 306 -13.17 -20.85 1.54
C LEU A 306 -14.44 -21.56 1.09
N PHE A 307 -15.49 -20.80 0.74
CA PHE A 307 -16.74 -21.37 0.21
C PHE A 307 -16.58 -21.98 -1.19
N ASP A 308 -15.73 -21.41 -2.04
CA ASP A 308 -15.42 -21.96 -3.38
C ASP A 308 -14.55 -23.24 -3.29
N VAL A 309 -13.71 -23.36 -2.24
CA VAL A 309 -12.89 -24.55 -1.96
C VAL A 309 -13.68 -25.65 -1.25
N GLU A 310 -14.79 -25.35 -0.58
CA GLU A 310 -15.71 -26.35 -0.03
C GLU A 310 -16.62 -27.00 -1.09
N GLU A 311 -16.80 -26.38 -2.26
CA GLU A 311 -17.68 -26.90 -3.32
C GLU A 311 -17.16 -28.04 -4.24
N PRO A 312 -15.95 -28.63 -4.14
CA PRO A 312 -15.57 -29.78 -4.95
C PRO A 312 -15.49 -31.08 -4.11
N SER A 313 -16.55 -31.53 -3.42
CA SER A 313 -16.68 -32.97 -3.05
C SER A 313 -18.00 -33.46 -2.43
N VAL A 314 -19.05 -32.65 -2.22
CA VAL A 314 -20.31 -33.18 -1.65
C VAL A 314 -21.35 -33.42 -2.74
N ASN A 315 -21.05 -34.40 -3.60
CA ASN A 315 -22.08 -35.09 -4.39
C ASN A 315 -22.01 -36.61 -4.13
N VAL A 316 -21.70 -36.98 -2.88
CA VAL A 316 -21.96 -38.33 -2.38
C VAL A 316 -23.45 -38.39 -2.08
N ARG A 317 -24.22 -38.95 -3.02
CA ARG A 317 -25.58 -39.42 -2.73
C ARG A 317 -25.52 -40.25 -1.44
N PRO A 318 -26.40 -40.05 -0.45
CA PRO A 318 -26.49 -41.00 0.64
C PRO A 318 -26.87 -42.34 0.03
N ALA A 319 -25.92 -43.27 -0.01
CA ALA A 319 -26.24 -44.66 -0.26
C ALA A 319 -27.13 -45.09 0.91
N GLU A 320 -28.39 -45.41 0.62
CA GLU A 320 -29.25 -46.15 1.54
C GLU A 320 -28.49 -47.42 1.94
N VAL A 321 -27.94 -47.41 3.15
CA VAL A 321 -27.45 -48.63 3.80
C VAL A 321 -28.70 -49.42 4.16
N GLN A 322 -29.14 -50.28 3.24
CA GLN A 322 -30.10 -51.34 3.54
C GLN A 322 -29.42 -52.28 4.53
N ILE A 323 -29.81 -52.20 5.80
CA ILE A 323 -29.44 -53.17 6.83
C ILE A 323 -30.30 -54.41 6.58
N PRO A 324 -29.75 -55.55 6.16
CA PRO A 324 -30.54 -56.77 6.07
C PRO A 324 -30.85 -57.24 7.50
N LEU A 325 -32.13 -57.19 7.85
CA LEU A 325 -32.69 -57.90 9.01
C LEU A 325 -32.45 -59.40 8.80
N GLN A 326 -31.38 -59.93 9.41
CA GLN A 326 -31.27 -61.37 9.64
C GLN A 326 -32.30 -61.76 10.70
N THR A 327 -33.41 -62.30 10.22
CA THR A 327 -34.34 -63.12 11.01
C THR A 327 -33.58 -64.30 11.61
N ARG A 328 -33.53 -64.35 12.94
CA ARG A 328 -33.18 -65.56 13.69
C ARG A 328 -34.15 -66.68 13.31
N GLN A 329 -33.60 -67.81 12.88
CA GLN A 329 -34.20 -69.14 13.06
C GLN A 329 -33.39 -69.87 14.12
#